data_AF-A0A5N5G9Y9-F1
#
_entry.id   AF-A0A5N5G9Y9-F1
#
_cell.length_a   1.000
_cell.length_b   1.000
_cell.length_c   1.000
_cell.angle_alpha   90.00
_cell.angle_beta   90.00
_cell.angle_gamma   90.00
#
_symmetry.space_group_name_H-M   'P 1'
#
loop_
_entity.id
_entity.type
_entity.pdbx_description
1 polymer ?
#
loop_
_entity_poly.entity_id
_entity_poly.type
_entity_poly.pdbx_seq_one_letter_code
_entity_poly.pdbx_strand_id
1 'polypeptide(L)'
;MGVNSNRVEDHPYHETTIRIPTEAAMPPLEIHRVCLPPKQTTLQKLRRRLADIFFPDNPLHRFKNQTWFTKLLLGLQFFFPIFQWAPEYNIKLLKSDIISGLTIASLAIPQGISYAKLASLPPIVGLYSSFVPPLIYSVLGSSRHLAVGPVSIASLVMGSMLSEAVSSTEDPILYLKLAFTATCFAGLFQASLGILRLGFIIDFLSKATLVGFMAGASVIVILQQLKGLLGIVHFTTKMQFYSVVSSVITHRGEWSWQTIVMGFCFLVFLFTTRHIGKTKPKLFWVAAAAPLTSVIISTLLVFLLHSKAPRISVIGHLPKGLNPPSSNMLYFGGPHLALAIKTGIITGILSLTV
;
A
#
# COMPACT_ATOMS: atom_id res chain seq x y z
N MET A 1 -25.23 -26.21 7.43
CA MET A 1 -26.37 -25.43 7.94
C MET A 1 -26.67 -24.31 6.95
N GLY A 2 -27.49 -24.64 5.95
CA GLY A 2 -28.11 -23.66 5.06
C GLY A 2 -29.61 -23.80 5.22
N VAL A 3 -30.33 -22.68 5.24
CA VAL A 3 -31.80 -22.68 5.18
C VAL A 3 -32.19 -21.64 4.15
N ASN A 4 -32.62 -22.19 3.01
CA ASN A 4 -33.39 -21.54 1.96
C ASN A 4 -34.86 -21.58 2.41
N SER A 5 -35.58 -20.49 2.28
CA SER A 5 -36.97 -20.26 2.73
C SER A 5 -37.65 -19.55 1.56
N ASN A 6 -38.79 -19.94 0.98
CA ASN A 6 -39.88 -20.82 1.39
C ASN A 6 -40.54 -21.43 0.14
N ARG A 7 -41.02 -22.67 0.30
CA ARG A 7 -41.95 -23.38 -0.59
C ARG A 7 -43.35 -23.31 0.05
N VAL A 8 -44.35 -23.21 -0.82
CA VAL A 8 -45.80 -23.00 -0.56
C VAL A 8 -46.41 -24.21 0.17
N GLU A 9 -47.25 -23.95 1.17
CA GLU A 9 -48.23 -24.92 1.69
C GLU A 9 -49.66 -24.37 1.53
N ASP A 10 -50.53 -25.24 1.00
CA ASP A 10 -51.96 -25.04 0.77
C ASP A 10 -52.76 -25.12 2.08
N HIS A 11 -53.76 -24.25 2.25
CA HIS A 11 -54.83 -24.44 3.24
C HIS A 11 -56.21 -24.26 2.57
N PRO A 12 -57.23 -25.05 2.97
CA PRO A 12 -58.41 -25.32 2.18
C PRO A 12 -59.51 -24.25 2.31
N TYR A 13 -60.30 -24.17 1.25
CA TYR A 13 -61.44 -23.29 1.06
C TYR A 13 -62.53 -23.48 2.13
N HIS A 14 -62.85 -22.41 2.85
CA HIS A 14 -64.17 -22.22 3.45
C HIS A 14 -64.86 -21.05 2.77
N GLU A 15 -65.91 -21.36 1.99
CA GLU A 15 -66.86 -20.40 1.43
C GLU A 15 -67.47 -19.57 2.57
N THR A 16 -67.04 -18.32 2.67
CA THR A 16 -67.79 -17.28 3.39
C THR A 16 -68.22 -16.28 2.35
N THR A 17 -69.51 -16.29 2.02
CA THR A 17 -70.15 -15.39 1.06
C THR A 17 -70.06 -13.96 1.60
N ILE A 18 -68.99 -13.24 1.27
CA ILE A 18 -68.87 -11.81 1.58
C ILE A 18 -69.69 -11.05 0.56
N ARG A 19 -70.81 -10.48 1.01
CA ARG A 19 -71.60 -9.51 0.25
C ARG A 19 -70.69 -8.34 -0.14
N ILE A 20 -70.49 -8.15 -1.44
CA ILE A 20 -69.79 -7.01 -2.02
C ILE A 20 -70.61 -5.75 -1.70
N PRO A 21 -70.07 -4.77 -0.95
CA PRO A 21 -70.64 -3.44 -0.94
C PRO A 21 -70.33 -2.82 -2.30
N THR A 22 -71.38 -2.54 -3.06
CA THR A 22 -71.32 -1.76 -4.29
C THR A 22 -70.64 -0.42 -3.98
N GLU A 23 -69.60 -0.10 -4.76
CA GLU A 23 -69.04 1.25 -4.91
C GLU A 23 -68.14 1.79 -3.77
N ALA A 24 -66.90 1.29 -3.71
CA ALA A 24 -65.75 2.08 -3.27
C ALA A 24 -64.65 1.97 -4.33
N ALA A 25 -64.45 3.06 -5.07
CA ALA A 25 -63.52 3.16 -6.19
C ALA A 25 -62.10 2.72 -5.79
N MET A 26 -61.56 1.74 -6.52
CA MET A 26 -60.12 1.46 -6.48
C MET A 26 -59.37 2.72 -6.92
N PRO A 27 -58.33 3.18 -6.19
CA PRO A 27 -57.50 4.27 -6.67
C PRO A 27 -56.90 3.86 -8.02
N PRO A 28 -56.92 4.72 -9.04
CA PRO A 28 -56.47 4.35 -10.37
C PRO A 28 -54.99 3.95 -10.31
N LEU A 29 -54.64 2.85 -10.98
CA LEU A 29 -53.24 2.49 -11.27
C LEU A 29 -52.56 3.69 -11.93
N GLU A 30 -51.79 4.45 -11.15
CA GLU A 30 -50.93 5.50 -11.69
C GLU A 30 -49.83 4.83 -12.52
N ILE A 31 -50.10 4.68 -13.82
CA ILE A 31 -49.09 4.34 -14.81
C ILE A 31 -48.10 5.51 -14.80
N HIS A 32 -47.03 5.38 -14.04
CA HIS A 32 -45.96 6.38 -13.99
C HIS A 32 -45.33 6.45 -15.39
N ARG A 33 -45.80 7.40 -16.22
CA ARG A 33 -45.24 7.66 -17.55
C ARG A 33 -43.80 8.12 -17.35
N VAL A 34 -42.85 7.21 -17.52
CA VAL A 34 -41.43 7.53 -17.54
C VAL A 34 -41.20 8.44 -18.74
N CYS A 35 -41.00 9.74 -18.49
CA CYS A 35 -40.64 10.70 -19.53
C CYS A 35 -39.39 10.19 -20.26
N LEU A 36 -39.49 10.06 -21.58
CA LEU A 36 -38.31 9.75 -22.40
C LEU A 36 -37.26 10.85 -22.18
N PRO A 37 -35.99 10.49 -21.93
CA PRO A 37 -34.96 11.48 -21.73
C PRO A 37 -34.87 12.41 -22.96
N PRO A 38 -34.62 13.72 -22.76
CA PRO A 38 -34.58 14.68 -23.85
C PRO A 38 -33.56 14.26 -24.91
N LYS A 39 -33.88 14.47 -26.20
CA LYS A 39 -32.99 14.13 -27.32
C LYS A 39 -31.68 14.93 -27.20
N GLN A 40 -30.58 14.24 -26.90
CA GLN A 40 -29.24 14.82 -26.80
C GLN A 40 -28.44 14.57 -28.08
N THR A 41 -27.65 15.55 -28.50
CA THR A 41 -26.71 15.42 -29.63
C THR A 41 -25.59 14.42 -29.30
N THR A 42 -24.96 13.82 -30.32
CA THR A 42 -23.86 12.85 -30.16
C THR A 42 -22.69 13.43 -29.37
N LEU A 43 -22.34 14.70 -29.63
CA LEU A 43 -21.31 15.44 -28.91
C LEU A 43 -21.68 15.67 -27.45
N GLN A 44 -22.94 15.97 -27.16
CA GLN A 44 -23.42 16.14 -25.78
C GLN A 44 -23.41 14.83 -25.00
N LYS A 45 -23.72 13.69 -25.64
CA LYS A 45 -23.58 12.36 -25.05
C LYS A 45 -22.11 12.03 -24.75
N LEU A 46 -21.19 12.32 -25.68
CA LEU A 46 -19.75 12.10 -25.48
C LEU A 46 -19.22 12.97 -24.34
N ARG A 47 -19.55 14.28 -24.33
CA ARG A 47 -19.15 15.20 -23.27
C ARG A 47 -19.68 14.75 -21.91
N ARG A 48 -20.93 14.29 -21.84
CA ARG A 48 -21.54 13.81 -20.61
C ARG A 48 -20.89 12.51 -20.13
N ARG A 49 -20.65 11.56 -21.04
CA ARG A 49 -19.88 10.33 -20.74
C ARG A 49 -18.48 10.64 -20.21
N LEU A 50 -17.74 11.55 -20.85
CA LEU A 50 -16.43 11.97 -20.37
C LEU A 50 -16.54 12.67 -19.00
N ALA A 51 -17.52 13.55 -18.82
CA ALA A 51 -17.75 14.21 -17.53
C ALA A 51 -18.10 13.20 -16.43
N ASP A 52 -18.94 12.19 -16.70
CA ASP A 52 -19.31 11.14 -15.75
C ASP A 52 -18.10 10.23 -15.42
N ILE A 53 -17.22 9.97 -16.40
CA ILE A 53 -15.97 9.19 -16.20
C ILE A 53 -14.96 9.95 -15.33
N PHE A 54 -14.73 11.24 -15.59
CA PHE A 54 -13.77 12.04 -14.83
C PHE A 54 -14.33 12.62 -13.51
N PHE A 55 -15.66 12.75 -13.40
CA PHE A 55 -16.37 13.38 -12.28
C PHE A 55 -17.67 12.64 -11.91
N PRO A 56 -17.60 11.38 -11.44
CA PRO A 56 -18.78 10.56 -11.15
C PRO A 56 -19.75 11.18 -10.13
N ASP A 57 -19.26 12.02 -9.20
CA ASP A 57 -20.05 12.62 -8.13
C ASP A 57 -20.18 14.16 -8.18
N ASN A 58 -19.74 14.82 -9.26
CA ASN A 58 -19.79 16.29 -9.41
C ASN A 58 -19.48 17.04 -8.09
N PRO A 59 -18.23 16.98 -7.58
CA PRO A 59 -17.89 17.48 -6.22
C PRO A 59 -18.19 18.97 -6.04
N LEU A 60 -18.28 19.71 -7.15
CA LEU A 60 -18.61 21.13 -7.21
C LEU A 60 -20.08 21.44 -6.92
N HIS A 61 -20.97 20.44 -6.81
CA HIS A 61 -22.37 20.70 -6.48
C HIS A 61 -22.53 21.28 -5.07
N ARG A 62 -21.71 20.85 -4.10
CA ARG A 62 -21.67 21.42 -2.73
C ARG A 62 -21.23 22.88 -2.68
N PHE A 63 -20.54 23.36 -3.72
CA PHE A 63 -20.09 24.75 -3.84
C PHE A 63 -21.16 25.67 -4.44
N LYS A 64 -22.23 25.10 -5.02
CA LYS A 64 -23.32 25.85 -5.62
C LYS A 64 -24.19 26.46 -4.50
N ASN A 65 -24.49 27.75 -4.60
CA ASN A 65 -25.32 28.53 -3.67
C ASN A 65 -24.75 28.82 -2.27
N GLN A 66 -23.42 28.79 -2.09
CA GLN A 66 -22.80 29.20 -0.82
C GLN A 66 -22.05 30.55 -0.89
N THR A 67 -21.85 31.19 0.27
CA THR A 67 -21.09 32.45 0.39
C THR A 67 -19.61 32.25 0.05
N TRP A 68 -18.91 33.33 -0.33
CA TRP A 68 -17.52 33.27 -0.78
C TRP A 68 -16.56 32.64 0.24
N PHE A 69 -16.72 32.96 1.53
CA PHE A 69 -15.93 32.34 2.62
C PHE A 69 -16.17 30.84 2.74
N THR A 70 -17.42 30.39 2.63
CA THR A 70 -17.74 28.96 2.72
C THR A 70 -17.23 28.20 1.50
N LYS A 71 -17.19 28.83 0.31
CA LYS A 71 -16.53 28.27 -0.88
C LYS A 71 -15.02 28.11 -0.68
N LEU A 72 -14.35 29.09 -0.06
CA LEU A 72 -12.93 29.01 0.26
C LEU A 72 -12.67 27.87 1.25
N LEU A 73 -13.47 27.78 2.32
CA LEU A 73 -13.37 26.72 3.32
C LEU A 73 -13.64 25.33 2.72
N LEU A 74 -14.66 25.18 1.89
CA LEU A 74 -14.95 23.93 1.18
C LEU A 74 -13.83 23.56 0.20
N GLY A 75 -13.20 24.55 -0.43
CA GLY A 75 -12.03 24.33 -1.29
C GLY A 75 -10.85 23.82 -0.48
N LEU A 76 -10.60 24.41 0.69
CA LEU A 76 -9.56 23.97 1.61
C LEU A 76 -9.84 22.58 2.18
N GLN A 77 -11.08 22.25 2.54
CA GLN A 77 -11.49 20.89 2.95
C GLN A 77 -11.35 19.87 1.81
N PHE A 78 -11.54 20.30 0.56
CA PHE A 78 -11.38 19.44 -0.61
C PHE A 78 -9.91 19.07 -0.86
N PHE A 79 -8.98 20.02 -0.69
CA PHE A 79 -7.54 19.77 -0.86
C PHE A 79 -6.87 19.19 0.39
N PHE A 80 -7.35 19.56 1.57
CA PHE A 80 -6.81 19.18 2.87
C PHE A 80 -7.93 18.59 3.73
N PRO A 81 -8.19 17.27 3.62
CA PRO A 81 -9.22 16.59 4.39
C PRO A 81 -9.05 16.71 5.91
N ILE A 82 -7.85 17.09 6.38
CA ILE A 82 -7.57 17.40 7.80
C ILE A 82 -8.55 18.38 8.42
N PHE A 83 -8.99 19.40 7.68
CA PHE A 83 -9.94 20.38 8.20
C PHE A 83 -11.36 19.83 8.37
N GLN A 84 -11.66 18.69 7.74
CA GLN A 84 -12.93 18.01 7.92
C GLN A 84 -12.90 17.08 9.13
N TRP A 85 -11.83 16.29 9.29
CA TRP A 85 -11.80 15.25 10.32
C TRP A 85 -11.23 15.69 11.67
N ALA A 86 -10.34 16.70 11.70
CA ALA A 86 -9.71 17.17 12.93
C ALA A 86 -10.71 17.76 13.94
N PRO A 87 -11.73 18.55 13.54
CA PRO A 87 -12.73 19.09 14.47
C PRO A 87 -13.60 17.99 15.12
N GLU A 88 -13.81 16.88 14.41
CA GLU A 88 -14.62 15.75 14.89
C GLU A 88 -13.80 14.75 15.73
N TYR A 89 -12.52 15.04 15.98
CA TYR A 89 -11.60 14.13 16.66
C TYR A 89 -11.80 14.14 18.18
N ASN A 90 -11.93 12.95 18.76
CA ASN A 90 -12.18 12.75 20.19
C ASN A 90 -10.96 12.10 20.88
N ILE A 91 -10.70 12.44 22.15
CA ILE A 91 -9.67 11.82 23.00
C ILE A 91 -9.84 10.30 23.13
N LYS A 92 -11.06 9.77 23.03
CA LYS A 92 -11.28 8.31 22.99
C LYS A 92 -10.67 7.67 21.74
N LEU A 93 -10.74 8.35 20.60
CA LEU A 93 -10.09 7.92 19.36
C LEU A 93 -8.58 8.03 19.49
N LEU A 94 -8.06 9.09 20.10
CA LEU A 94 -6.63 9.25 20.36
C LEU A 94 -6.02 8.05 21.09
N LYS A 95 -6.69 7.54 22.14
CA LYS A 95 -6.19 6.35 22.84
C LYS A 95 -6.09 5.13 21.94
N SER A 96 -7.09 4.92 21.07
CA SER A 96 -7.13 3.80 20.14
C SER A 96 -6.10 3.96 19.01
N ASP A 97 -5.91 5.19 18.53
CA ASP A 97 -4.97 5.53 17.46
C ASP A 97 -3.51 5.47 17.93
N ILE A 98 -3.21 5.81 19.20
CA ILE A 98 -1.86 5.62 19.77
C ILE A 98 -1.49 4.13 19.77
N ILE A 99 -2.42 3.27 20.15
CA ILE A 99 -2.23 1.82 20.19
C ILE A 99 -2.02 1.24 18.78
N SER A 100 -2.89 1.65 17.85
CA SER A 100 -2.81 1.25 16.45
C SER A 100 -1.53 1.78 15.79
N GLY A 101 -1.18 3.05 16.03
CA GLY A 101 0.02 3.70 15.54
C GLY A 101 1.29 3.04 16.06
N LEU A 102 1.35 2.67 17.34
CA LEU A 102 2.47 1.92 17.90
C LEU A 102 2.62 0.54 17.24
N THR A 103 1.49 -0.12 16.96
CA THR A 103 1.44 -1.41 16.25
C THR A 103 1.88 -1.30 14.79
N ILE A 104 1.52 -0.22 14.10
CA ILE A 104 1.93 0.01 12.73
C ILE A 104 3.42 0.39 12.70
N ALA A 105 3.87 1.23 13.64
CA ALA A 105 5.27 1.61 13.76
C ALA A 105 6.18 0.41 14.06
N SER A 106 5.75 -0.51 14.92
CA SER A 106 6.50 -1.75 15.23
C SER A 106 6.71 -2.63 13.99
N LEU A 107 5.77 -2.63 13.05
CA LEU A 107 5.86 -3.34 11.77
C LEU A 107 6.66 -2.56 10.74
N ALA A 108 6.42 -1.25 10.62
CA ALA A 108 6.98 -0.40 9.58
C ALA A 108 8.50 -0.23 9.68
N ILE A 109 9.05 -0.13 10.91
CA ILE A 109 10.49 0.07 11.12
C ILE A 109 11.34 -1.08 10.53
N PRO A 110 11.17 -2.35 10.95
CA PRO A 110 11.94 -3.45 10.37
C PRO A 110 11.62 -3.68 8.89
N GLN A 111 10.36 -3.47 8.49
CA GLN A 111 9.94 -3.61 7.11
C GLN A 111 10.66 -2.61 6.19
N GLY A 112 10.71 -1.33 6.56
CA GLY A 112 11.38 -0.29 5.78
C GLY A 112 12.88 -0.55 5.63
N ILE A 113 13.55 -1.00 6.70
CA ILE A 113 14.97 -1.40 6.67
C ILE A 113 15.20 -2.54 5.67
N SER A 114 14.34 -3.58 5.70
CA SER A 114 14.42 -4.71 4.78
C SER A 114 14.23 -4.26 3.33
N TYR A 115 13.24 -3.41 3.07
CA TYR A 115 12.93 -2.96 1.71
C TYR A 115 13.97 -2.02 1.12
N ALA A 116 14.60 -1.17 1.93
CA ALA A 116 15.77 -0.40 1.48
C ALA A 116 16.92 -1.32 1.05
N LYS A 117 17.18 -2.39 1.81
CA LYS A 117 18.19 -3.39 1.42
C LYS A 117 17.83 -4.16 0.14
N LEU A 118 16.55 -4.41 -0.11
CA LEU A 118 16.09 -5.00 -1.39
C LEU A 118 16.35 -4.07 -2.58
N ALA A 119 16.26 -2.76 -2.37
CA ALA A 119 16.58 -1.75 -3.37
C ALA A 119 18.09 -1.44 -3.47
N SER A 120 18.96 -2.20 -2.78
CA SER A 120 20.40 -1.90 -2.66
C SER A 120 20.71 -0.49 -2.14
N LEU A 121 19.80 0.07 -1.33
CA LEU A 121 19.93 1.40 -0.74
C LEU A 121 20.37 1.34 0.73
N PRO A 122 20.99 2.41 1.25
CA PRO A 122 21.29 2.54 2.67
C PRO A 122 20.02 2.36 3.53
N PRO A 123 20.06 1.55 4.61
CA PRO A 123 18.88 1.27 5.44
C PRO A 123 18.18 2.50 6.03
N ILE A 124 18.93 3.58 6.26
CA ILE A 124 18.40 4.87 6.72
C ILE A 124 17.33 5.44 5.77
N VAL A 125 17.46 5.21 4.45
CA VAL A 125 16.48 5.67 3.46
C VAL A 125 15.13 4.99 3.69
N GLY A 126 15.13 3.71 4.04
CA GLY A 126 13.90 2.97 4.36
C GLY A 126 13.19 3.49 5.61
N LEU A 127 13.95 3.96 6.61
CA LEU A 127 13.39 4.62 7.79
C LEU A 127 12.75 5.96 7.44
N TYR A 128 13.41 6.77 6.62
CA TYR A 128 12.84 8.03 6.13
C TYR A 128 11.57 7.82 5.31
N SER A 129 11.55 6.81 4.43
CA SER A 129 10.36 6.41 3.66
C SER A 129 9.23 5.84 4.51
N SER A 130 9.50 5.40 5.74
CA SER A 130 8.48 4.90 6.68
C SER A 130 7.94 5.99 7.60
N PHE A 131 8.54 7.19 7.60
CA PHE A 131 8.15 8.30 8.48
C PHE A 131 7.54 9.46 7.69
N VAL A 132 8.22 9.93 6.63
CA VAL A 132 7.82 11.14 5.89
C VAL A 132 6.52 10.95 5.10
N PRO A 133 6.31 9.86 4.32
CA PRO A 133 5.07 9.69 3.57
C PRO A 133 3.81 9.55 4.43
N PRO A 134 3.77 8.79 5.54
CA PRO A 134 2.62 8.79 6.47
C PRO A 134 2.29 10.17 7.02
N LEU A 135 3.32 10.97 7.36
CA LEU A 135 3.12 12.32 7.87
C LEU A 135 2.42 13.20 6.83
N ILE A 136 2.90 13.17 5.59
CA ILE A 136 2.28 13.89 4.47
C ILE A 136 0.86 13.37 4.20
N TYR A 137 0.67 12.04 4.23
CA TYR A 137 -0.63 11.41 4.02
C TYR A 137 -1.64 11.75 5.12
N SER A 138 -1.21 11.97 6.37
CA SER A 138 -2.13 12.37 7.44
C SER A 138 -2.82 13.73 7.18
N VAL A 139 -2.16 14.60 6.40
CA VAL A 139 -2.66 15.94 6.06
C VAL A 139 -3.48 15.93 4.75
N LEU A 140 -3.00 15.21 3.74
CA LEU A 140 -3.57 15.19 2.38
C LEU A 140 -4.51 14.01 2.12
N GLY A 141 -4.46 12.97 2.94
CA GLY A 141 -5.16 11.71 2.73
C GLY A 141 -6.65 11.83 2.99
N SER A 142 -7.44 11.19 2.12
CA SER A 142 -8.90 11.12 2.25
C SER A 142 -9.37 9.98 3.16
N SER A 143 -8.56 8.92 3.33
CA SER A 143 -8.90 7.77 4.16
C SER A 143 -8.16 7.79 5.49
N ARG A 144 -8.91 7.69 6.60
CA ARG A 144 -8.37 7.73 7.97
C ARG A 144 -7.73 6.41 8.41
N HIS A 145 -7.95 5.33 7.68
CA HIS A 145 -7.49 3.99 8.05
C HIS A 145 -6.35 3.46 7.16
N LEU A 146 -5.99 4.19 6.09
CA LEU A 146 -4.92 3.77 5.21
C LEU A 146 -3.56 4.14 5.82
N ALA A 147 -2.72 3.13 6.04
CA ALA A 147 -1.33 3.31 6.42
C ALA A 147 -0.46 3.29 5.15
N VAL A 148 0.17 4.41 4.84
CA VAL A 148 1.12 4.50 3.71
C VAL A 148 2.50 4.05 4.18
N GLY A 149 3.27 3.38 3.33
CA GLY A 149 4.61 2.94 3.67
C GLY A 149 5.38 2.40 2.46
N PRO A 150 6.65 2.01 2.65
CA PRO A 150 7.42 1.39 1.59
C PRO A 150 6.85 0.01 1.23
N VAL A 151 6.91 -0.34 -0.05
CA VAL A 151 6.37 -1.59 -0.61
C VAL A 151 7.51 -2.43 -1.21
N SER A 152 7.52 -3.73 -0.92
CA SER A 152 8.61 -4.65 -1.31
C SER A 152 8.84 -4.68 -2.83
N ILE A 153 7.77 -4.75 -3.61
CA ILE A 153 7.83 -4.92 -5.07
C ILE A 153 8.39 -3.66 -5.71
N ALA A 154 7.92 -2.48 -5.28
CA ALA A 154 8.42 -1.20 -5.75
C ALA A 154 9.92 -1.04 -5.47
N SER A 155 10.37 -1.40 -4.26
CA SER A 155 11.79 -1.36 -3.88
C SER A 155 12.64 -2.32 -4.71
N LEU A 156 12.16 -3.53 -4.95
CA LEU A 156 12.85 -4.56 -5.71
C LEU A 156 12.97 -4.18 -7.20
N VAL A 157 11.88 -3.72 -7.82
CA VAL A 157 11.88 -3.27 -9.22
C VAL A 157 12.79 -2.06 -9.40
N MET A 158 12.68 -1.05 -8.53
CA MET A 158 13.56 0.10 -8.56
C MET A 158 15.04 -0.33 -8.46
N GLY A 159 15.35 -1.17 -7.47
CA GLY A 159 16.72 -1.64 -7.23
C GLY A 159 17.32 -2.34 -8.46
N SER A 160 16.57 -3.29 -9.02
CA SER A 160 17.03 -4.05 -10.19
C SER A 160 17.21 -3.19 -11.45
N MET A 161 16.30 -2.25 -11.72
CA MET A 161 16.39 -1.38 -12.90
C MET A 161 17.55 -0.39 -12.80
N LEU A 162 17.79 0.17 -11.62
CA LEU A 162 18.95 1.06 -11.42
C LEU A 162 20.26 0.28 -11.50
N SER A 163 20.30 -0.93 -10.95
CA SER A 163 21.49 -1.78 -10.93
C SER A 163 21.89 -2.35 -12.30
N GLU A 164 21.01 -2.28 -13.31
CA GLU A 164 21.40 -2.60 -14.69
C GLU A 164 22.32 -1.55 -15.31
N ALA A 165 22.27 -0.30 -14.84
CA ALA A 165 23.08 0.78 -15.42
C ALA A 165 24.17 1.32 -14.50
N VAL A 166 23.96 1.28 -13.18
CA VAL A 166 24.92 1.77 -12.19
C VAL A 166 25.06 0.75 -11.08
N SER A 167 26.29 0.28 -10.86
CA SER A 167 26.58 -0.61 -9.75
C SER A 167 26.49 0.15 -8.42
N SER A 168 25.72 -0.38 -7.47
CA SER A 168 25.56 0.23 -6.14
C SER A 168 26.85 0.19 -5.31
N THR A 169 27.81 -0.68 -5.66
CA THR A 169 29.09 -0.82 -4.95
C THR A 169 30.17 0.10 -5.49
N GLU A 170 30.15 0.41 -6.79
CA GLU A 170 31.16 1.25 -7.44
C GLU A 170 30.86 2.74 -7.20
N ASP A 171 29.62 3.16 -7.46
CA ASP A 171 29.20 4.56 -7.35
C ASP A 171 27.94 4.74 -6.47
N PRO A 172 28.07 4.58 -5.13
CA PRO A 172 26.92 4.63 -4.22
C PRO A 172 26.21 5.99 -4.21
N ILE A 173 26.95 7.09 -4.42
CA ILE A 173 26.39 8.45 -4.46
C ILE A 173 25.54 8.63 -5.71
N LEU A 174 26.02 8.18 -6.88
CA LEU A 174 25.26 8.28 -8.13
C LEU A 174 24.01 7.41 -8.07
N TYR A 175 24.12 6.18 -7.54
CA TYR A 175 22.99 5.28 -7.35
C TYR A 175 21.90 5.92 -6.48
N LEU A 176 22.29 6.54 -5.37
CA LEU A 176 21.36 7.24 -4.47
C LEU A 176 20.68 8.44 -5.17
N LYS A 177 21.43 9.23 -5.95
CA LYS A 177 20.88 10.33 -6.75
C LYS A 177 19.85 9.83 -7.78
N LEU A 178 20.12 8.72 -8.46
CA LEU A 178 19.19 8.10 -9.39
C LEU A 178 17.93 7.60 -8.69
N ALA A 179 18.06 7.00 -7.51
CA ALA A 179 16.91 6.52 -6.74
C ALA A 179 15.98 7.66 -6.30
N PHE A 180 16.56 8.78 -5.83
CA PHE A 180 15.77 9.97 -5.50
C PHE A 180 15.12 10.61 -6.73
N THR A 181 15.84 10.66 -7.84
CA THR A 181 15.30 11.18 -9.11
C THR A 181 14.15 10.32 -9.62
N ALA A 182 14.31 8.99 -9.61
CA ALA A 182 13.26 8.05 -9.98
C ALA A 182 12.03 8.18 -9.07
N THR A 183 12.23 8.31 -7.76
CA THR A 183 11.14 8.51 -6.79
C THR A 183 10.42 9.85 -7.02
N CYS A 184 11.15 10.90 -7.37
CA CYS A 184 10.58 12.20 -7.72
C CYS A 184 9.67 12.09 -8.96
N PHE A 185 10.13 11.44 -10.03
CA PHE A 185 9.31 11.20 -11.23
C PHE A 185 8.14 10.25 -10.96
N ALA A 186 8.29 9.26 -10.08
CA ALA A 186 7.18 8.42 -9.64
C ALA A 186 6.08 9.25 -8.96
N GLY A 187 6.47 10.14 -8.04
CA GLY A 187 5.56 11.06 -7.36
C GLY A 187 4.91 12.07 -8.31
N LEU A 188 5.67 12.64 -9.25
CA LEU A 188 5.13 13.55 -10.27
C LEU A 188 4.13 12.85 -11.19
N PHE A 189 4.43 11.61 -11.59
CA PHE A 189 3.54 10.79 -12.41
C PHE A 189 2.24 10.46 -11.65
N GLN A 190 2.35 10.00 -10.39
CA GLN A 190 1.18 9.72 -9.54
C GLN A 190 0.35 10.98 -9.26
N ALA A 191 1.00 12.13 -8.99
CA ALA A 191 0.34 13.40 -8.81
C ALA A 191 -0.39 13.84 -10.09
N SER A 192 0.22 13.65 -11.26
CA SER A 192 -0.42 13.93 -12.56
C SER A 192 -1.66 13.06 -12.78
N LEU A 193 -1.60 11.76 -12.46
CA LEU A 193 -2.77 10.88 -12.49
C LEU A 193 -3.86 11.33 -11.51
N GLY A 194 -3.48 11.78 -10.32
CA GLY A 194 -4.41 12.32 -9.32
C GLY A 194 -5.09 13.62 -9.78
N ILE A 195 -4.33 14.56 -10.34
CA ILE A 195 -4.84 15.85 -10.87
C ILE A 195 -5.80 15.61 -12.04
N LEU A 196 -5.43 14.72 -12.95
CA LEU A 196 -6.25 14.34 -14.09
C LEU A 196 -7.41 13.40 -13.68
N ARG A 197 -7.47 12.97 -12.41
CA ARG A 197 -8.48 12.06 -11.84
C ARG A 197 -8.57 10.72 -12.56
N LEU A 198 -7.42 10.17 -12.96
CA LEU A 198 -7.30 8.87 -13.63
C LEU A 198 -7.39 7.68 -12.65
N GLY A 199 -7.96 7.87 -11.45
CA GLY A 199 -8.15 6.78 -10.48
C GLY A 199 -9.00 5.63 -11.02
N PHE A 200 -9.94 5.94 -11.93
CA PHE A 200 -10.78 4.94 -12.59
C PHE A 200 -9.98 3.90 -13.40
N ILE A 201 -8.73 4.21 -13.80
CA ILE A 201 -7.87 3.28 -14.53
C ILE A 201 -7.58 2.03 -13.68
N ILE A 202 -7.48 2.20 -12.36
CA ILE A 202 -7.25 1.09 -11.44
C ILE A 202 -8.47 0.15 -11.42
N ASP A 203 -9.69 0.69 -11.57
CA ASP A 203 -10.93 -0.11 -11.61
C ASP A 203 -11.06 -0.96 -12.88
N PHE A 204 -10.31 -0.62 -13.95
CA PHE A 204 -10.24 -1.44 -15.17
C PHE A 204 -9.35 -2.67 -15.02
N LEU A 205 -8.51 -2.76 -13.98
CA LEU A 205 -7.71 -3.95 -13.71
C LEU A 205 -8.59 -5.04 -13.11
N SER A 206 -8.71 -6.16 -13.82
CA SER A 206 -9.44 -7.33 -13.32
C SER A 206 -8.88 -7.79 -11.97
N LYS A 207 -9.78 -8.10 -11.03
CA LYS A 207 -9.41 -8.68 -9.73
C LYS A 207 -8.54 -9.92 -9.89
N ALA A 208 -8.78 -10.74 -10.93
CA ALA A 208 -7.97 -11.92 -11.21
C ALA A 208 -6.51 -11.55 -11.57
N THR A 209 -6.32 -10.49 -12.35
CA THR A 209 -4.98 -10.00 -12.73
C THR A 209 -4.23 -9.47 -11.52
N LEU A 210 -4.90 -8.70 -10.65
CA LEU A 210 -4.28 -8.18 -9.42
C LEU A 210 -3.87 -9.32 -8.47
N VAL A 211 -4.73 -10.31 -8.27
CA VAL A 211 -4.40 -11.48 -7.43
C VAL A 211 -3.25 -12.30 -8.03
N GLY A 212 -3.25 -12.54 -9.35
CA GLY A 212 -2.17 -13.25 -10.03
C GLY A 212 -0.84 -12.50 -9.94
N PHE A 213 -0.85 -11.18 -10.14
CA PHE A 213 0.31 -10.32 -9.98
C PHE A 213 0.85 -10.35 -8.54
N MET A 214 -0.01 -10.20 -7.53
CA MET A 214 0.40 -10.27 -6.12
C MET A 214 0.97 -11.64 -5.74
N ALA A 215 0.39 -12.73 -6.24
CA ALA A 215 0.90 -14.08 -6.01
C ALA A 215 2.30 -14.27 -6.61
N GLY A 216 2.50 -13.87 -7.86
CA GLY A 216 3.81 -13.93 -8.52
C GLY A 216 4.85 -13.05 -7.82
N ALA A 217 4.47 -11.82 -7.47
CA ALA A 217 5.34 -10.90 -6.77
C ALA A 217 5.71 -11.40 -5.35
N SER A 218 4.77 -12.05 -4.65
CA SER A 218 5.04 -12.68 -3.34
C SER A 218 6.10 -13.79 -3.44
N VAL A 219 6.05 -14.62 -4.49
CA VAL A 219 7.08 -15.65 -4.75
C VAL A 219 8.45 -15.00 -4.94
N ILE A 220 8.52 -13.95 -5.76
CA ILE A 220 9.78 -13.23 -6.01
C ILE A 220 10.32 -12.62 -4.70
N VAL A 221 9.46 -11.99 -3.90
CA VAL A 221 9.86 -11.40 -2.61
C VAL A 221 10.38 -12.47 -1.66
N ILE A 222 9.72 -13.64 -1.55
CA ILE A 222 10.20 -14.76 -0.71
C ILE A 222 11.60 -15.20 -1.15
N LEU A 223 11.82 -15.36 -2.45
CA LEU A 223 13.13 -15.74 -2.99
C LEU A 223 14.20 -14.70 -2.69
N GLN A 224 13.87 -13.41 -2.75
CA GLN A 224 14.81 -12.34 -2.39
C GLN A 224 15.15 -12.32 -0.89
N GLN A 225 14.19 -12.67 -0.03
CA GLN A 225 14.44 -12.77 1.41
C GLN A 225 15.35 -13.96 1.77
N LEU A 226 15.51 -14.97 0.88
CA LEU A 226 16.48 -16.05 1.09
C LEU A 226 17.92 -15.55 1.18
N LYS A 227 18.26 -14.43 0.53
CA LYS A 227 19.57 -13.77 0.69
C LYS A 227 19.91 -13.55 2.16
N GLY A 228 18.98 -12.91 2.87
CA GLY A 228 19.13 -12.59 4.29
C GLY A 228 19.04 -13.82 5.19
N LEU A 229 18.16 -14.76 4.86
CA LEU A 229 17.96 -15.98 5.65
C LEU A 229 19.16 -16.93 5.59
N LEU A 230 19.77 -17.09 4.41
CA LEU A 230 20.91 -17.98 4.18
C LEU A 230 22.26 -17.30 4.51
N GLY A 231 22.28 -15.96 4.58
CA GLY A 231 23.49 -15.17 4.83
C GLY A 231 24.42 -15.06 3.62
N ILE A 232 23.88 -15.12 2.40
CA ILE A 232 24.67 -15.04 1.15
C ILE A 232 25.15 -13.61 0.94
N VAL A 233 26.44 -13.44 0.67
CA VAL A 233 27.06 -12.12 0.46
C VAL A 233 26.92 -11.72 -1.01
N HIS A 234 27.25 -12.63 -1.92
CA HIS A 234 27.15 -12.42 -3.37
C HIS A 234 25.78 -12.88 -3.88
N PHE A 235 24.85 -11.94 -3.98
CA PHE A 235 23.49 -12.23 -4.43
C PHE A 235 23.17 -11.47 -5.71
N THR A 236 22.44 -12.11 -6.63
CA THR A 236 22.07 -11.48 -7.90
C THR A 236 21.23 -10.22 -7.69
N THR A 237 21.54 -9.17 -8.45
CA THR A 237 20.73 -7.94 -8.47
C THR A 237 19.55 -8.03 -9.43
N LYS A 238 19.47 -9.13 -10.20
CA LYS A 238 18.39 -9.37 -11.17
C LYS A 238 17.14 -9.92 -10.47
N MET A 239 15.97 -9.49 -10.94
CA MET A 239 14.67 -9.97 -10.42
C MET A 239 14.26 -11.34 -10.97
N GLN A 240 14.91 -11.80 -12.05
CA GLN A 240 14.48 -12.97 -12.79
C GLN A 240 14.52 -14.22 -11.90
N PHE A 241 13.41 -14.96 -11.85
CA PHE A 241 13.27 -16.17 -11.01
C PHE A 241 14.45 -17.13 -11.20
N TYR A 242 14.82 -17.41 -12.44
CA TYR A 242 15.95 -18.28 -12.78
C TYR A 242 17.27 -17.76 -12.20
N SER A 243 17.54 -16.45 -12.33
CA SER A 243 18.78 -15.86 -11.81
C SER A 243 18.86 -15.95 -10.29
N VAL A 244 17.74 -15.74 -9.59
CA VAL A 244 17.69 -15.82 -8.12
C VAL A 244 17.90 -17.25 -7.64
N VAL A 245 17.18 -18.22 -8.21
CA VAL A 245 17.31 -19.64 -7.86
C VAL A 245 18.73 -20.15 -8.18
N SER A 246 19.26 -19.81 -9.35
CA SER A 246 20.63 -20.16 -9.72
C SER A 246 21.64 -19.56 -8.73
N SER A 247 21.49 -18.29 -8.33
CA SER A 247 22.36 -17.65 -7.35
C SER A 247 22.35 -18.38 -5.99
N VAL A 248 21.18 -18.82 -5.52
CA VAL A 248 21.04 -19.57 -4.25
C VAL A 248 21.69 -20.95 -4.33
N ILE A 249 21.62 -21.64 -5.47
CA ILE A 249 22.20 -22.98 -5.67
C ILE A 249 23.71 -22.91 -5.88
N THR A 250 24.20 -21.93 -6.64
CA THR A 250 25.63 -21.81 -6.94
C THR A 250 26.43 -21.35 -5.71
N HIS A 251 25.89 -20.44 -4.91
CA HIS A 251 26.57 -19.89 -3.71
C HIS A 251 26.28 -20.68 -2.42
N ARG A 252 26.04 -22.00 -2.53
CA ARG A 252 25.80 -22.89 -1.37
C ARG A 252 26.94 -22.87 -0.35
N GLY A 253 28.18 -22.62 -0.79
CA GLY A 253 29.36 -22.53 0.08
C GLY A 253 29.37 -21.30 0.99
N GLU A 254 28.59 -20.25 0.68
CA GLU A 254 28.50 -19.04 1.51
C GLU A 254 27.48 -19.17 2.65
N TRP A 255 26.73 -20.28 2.71
CA TRP A 255 25.66 -20.44 3.69
C TRP A 255 26.20 -20.39 5.13
N SER A 256 25.56 -19.55 5.94
CA SER A 256 25.87 -19.39 7.35
C SER A 256 24.82 -20.13 8.17
N TRP A 257 25.17 -21.27 8.75
CA TRP A 257 24.24 -22.06 9.58
C TRP A 257 23.73 -21.24 10.77
N GLN A 258 24.54 -20.33 11.30
CA GLN A 258 24.18 -19.42 12.39
C GLN A 258 23.03 -18.50 11.98
N THR A 259 23.09 -17.93 10.78
CA THR A 259 22.05 -17.04 10.23
C THR A 259 20.77 -17.82 9.94
N ILE A 260 20.90 -19.03 9.40
CA ILE A 260 19.76 -19.90 9.07
C ILE A 260 18.98 -20.30 10.33
N VAL A 261 19.67 -20.81 11.36
CA VAL A 261 19.03 -21.22 12.61
C VAL A 261 18.37 -20.02 13.28
N MET A 262 19.06 -18.89 13.37
CA MET A 262 18.51 -17.67 13.95
C MET A 262 17.25 -17.21 13.19
N GLY A 263 17.34 -17.12 11.86
CA GLY A 263 16.23 -16.70 11.03
C GLY A 263 15.03 -17.64 11.12
N PHE A 264 15.25 -18.96 11.13
CA PHE A 264 14.17 -19.93 11.27
C PHE A 264 13.53 -19.88 12.67
N CYS A 265 14.31 -19.71 13.73
CA CYS A 265 13.79 -19.51 15.09
C CYS A 265 12.88 -18.28 15.18
N PHE A 266 13.30 -17.13 14.62
CA PHE A 266 12.46 -15.93 14.60
C PHE A 266 11.23 -16.08 13.70
N LEU A 267 11.37 -16.79 12.56
CA LEU A 267 10.24 -17.06 11.67
C LEU A 267 9.18 -17.93 12.37
N VAL A 268 9.59 -18.99 13.08
CA VAL A 268 8.68 -19.82 13.89
C VAL A 268 8.04 -18.99 15.00
N PHE A 269 8.81 -18.14 15.68
CA PHE A 269 8.28 -17.22 16.70
C PHE A 269 7.21 -16.28 16.14
N LEU A 270 7.46 -15.64 14.99
CA LEU A 270 6.51 -14.74 14.33
C LEU A 270 5.26 -15.48 13.83
N PHE A 271 5.39 -16.68 13.25
CA PHE A 271 4.24 -17.49 12.85
C PHE A 271 3.40 -17.93 14.05
N THR A 272 4.05 -18.34 15.15
CA THR A 272 3.38 -18.78 16.37
C THR A 272 2.62 -17.63 17.01
N THR A 273 3.24 -16.46 17.18
CA THR A 273 2.59 -15.27 17.73
C THR A 273 1.44 -14.79 16.85
N ARG A 274 1.58 -14.82 15.52
CA ARG A 274 0.48 -14.53 14.58
C ARG A 274 -0.67 -15.55 14.70
N HIS A 275 -0.36 -16.84 14.86
CA HIS A 275 -1.37 -17.88 15.03
C HIS A 275 -2.14 -17.70 16.35
N ILE A 276 -1.44 -17.38 17.45
CA ILE A 276 -2.03 -17.07 18.75
C ILE A 276 -2.94 -15.84 18.66
N GLY A 277 -2.51 -14.78 17.99
CA GLY A 277 -3.31 -13.57 17.81
C GLY A 277 -4.61 -13.82 17.03
N LYS A 278 -4.60 -14.76 16.07
CA LYS A 278 -5.80 -15.17 15.33
C LYS A 278 -6.73 -16.07 16.15
N THR A 279 -6.19 -17.01 16.93
CA THR A 279 -7.00 -17.95 17.72
C THR A 279 -7.55 -17.33 19.00
N LYS A 280 -6.84 -16.37 19.60
CA LYS A 280 -7.23 -15.68 20.83
C LYS A 280 -7.25 -14.16 20.62
N PRO A 281 -8.41 -13.53 20.35
CA PRO A 281 -8.49 -12.10 20.07
C PRO A 281 -8.01 -11.23 21.25
N LYS A 282 -8.13 -11.72 22.48
CA LYS A 282 -7.59 -11.05 23.69
C LYS A 282 -6.05 -10.90 23.66
N LEU A 283 -5.35 -11.72 22.88
CA LEU A 283 -3.88 -11.72 22.72
C LEU A 283 -3.43 -11.07 21.40
N PHE A 284 -4.30 -10.33 20.71
CA PHE A 284 -3.96 -9.62 19.47
C PHE A 284 -2.70 -8.74 19.61
N TRP A 285 -2.53 -8.10 20.78
CA TRP A 285 -1.38 -7.27 21.12
C TRP A 285 -0.04 -8.01 21.05
N VAL A 286 -0.03 -9.32 21.30
CA VAL A 286 1.19 -10.14 21.18
C VAL A 286 1.63 -10.22 19.72
N ALA A 287 0.68 -10.43 18.80
CA ALA A 287 0.98 -10.45 17.37
C ALA A 287 1.44 -9.06 16.85
N ALA A 288 0.87 -7.99 17.40
CA ALA A 288 1.25 -6.61 17.10
C ALA A 288 2.68 -6.25 17.58
N ALA A 289 3.07 -6.72 18.77
CA ALA A 289 4.39 -6.46 19.35
C ALA A 289 5.47 -7.43 18.87
N ALA A 290 5.12 -8.57 18.27
CA ALA A 290 6.05 -9.61 17.83
C ALA A 290 7.19 -9.13 16.91
N PRO A 291 6.98 -8.27 15.90
CA PRO A 291 8.06 -7.80 15.03
C PRO A 291 9.11 -6.97 15.78
N LEU A 292 8.67 -6.02 16.60
CA LEU A 292 9.57 -5.14 17.35
C LEU A 292 10.29 -5.90 18.47
N THR A 293 9.58 -6.79 19.18
CA THR A 293 10.21 -7.67 20.17
C THR A 293 11.22 -8.61 19.50
N SER A 294 10.95 -9.12 18.30
CA SER A 294 11.91 -9.90 17.52
C SER A 294 13.17 -9.08 17.19
N VAL A 295 13.04 -7.81 16.80
CA VAL A 295 14.20 -6.92 16.54
C VAL A 295 15.01 -6.69 17.82
N ILE A 296 14.36 -6.42 18.96
CA ILE A 296 15.02 -6.19 20.25
C ILE A 296 15.76 -7.45 20.71
N ILE A 297 15.08 -8.60 20.72
CA ILE A 297 15.64 -9.88 21.14
C ILE A 297 16.80 -10.26 20.21
N SER A 298 16.64 -10.09 18.89
CA SER A 298 17.69 -10.34 17.92
C SER A 298 18.92 -9.46 18.17
N THR A 299 18.72 -8.16 18.40
CA THR A 299 19.81 -7.22 18.68
C THR A 299 20.55 -7.60 19.96
N LEU A 300 19.82 -7.93 21.03
CA LEU A 300 20.41 -8.35 22.30
C LEU A 300 21.19 -9.66 22.15
N LEU A 301 20.63 -10.63 21.45
CA LEU A 301 21.24 -11.94 21.22
C LEU A 301 22.52 -11.81 20.37
N VAL A 302 22.49 -10.98 19.31
CA VAL A 302 23.67 -10.69 18.48
C VAL A 302 24.72 -9.91 19.28
N PHE A 303 24.33 -8.99 20.16
CA PHE A 303 25.27 -8.27 21.02
C PHE A 303 26.00 -9.21 21.99
N LEU A 304 25.26 -10.13 22.64
CA LEU A 304 25.83 -11.12 23.57
C LEU A 304 26.70 -12.16 22.85
N LEU A 305 26.32 -12.56 21.64
CA LEU A 305 27.03 -13.56 20.84
C LEU A 305 28.04 -12.96 19.85
N HIS A 306 28.26 -11.65 19.88
CA HIS A 306 29.12 -10.93 18.93
C HIS A 306 30.53 -11.53 18.87
N SER A 307 31.07 -11.93 20.03
CA SER A 307 32.39 -12.56 20.14
C SER A 307 32.45 -13.99 19.60
N LYS A 308 31.30 -14.70 19.49
CA LYS A 308 31.23 -16.12 19.08
C LYS A 308 30.70 -16.34 17.67
N ALA A 309 30.12 -15.33 17.01
CA ALA A 309 29.49 -15.48 15.69
C ALA A 309 29.79 -14.29 14.75
N PRO A 310 31.03 -14.14 14.25
CA PRO A 310 31.43 -13.03 13.38
C PRO A 310 30.78 -13.06 11.98
N ARG A 311 30.17 -14.19 11.58
CA ARG A 311 29.55 -14.38 10.27
C ARG A 311 28.13 -13.78 10.14
N ILE A 312 27.58 -13.20 11.20
CA ILE A 312 26.23 -12.61 11.17
C ILE A 312 26.32 -11.19 10.60
N SER A 313 25.60 -10.94 9.50
CA SER A 313 25.54 -9.61 8.89
C SER A 313 24.78 -8.61 9.77
N VAL A 314 25.45 -7.55 10.20
CA VAL A 314 24.87 -6.47 11.00
C VAL A 314 24.54 -5.27 10.10
N ILE A 315 23.49 -4.52 10.46
CA ILE A 315 23.02 -3.33 9.71
C ILE A 315 24.05 -2.19 9.70
N GLY A 316 25.05 -2.22 10.59
CA GLY A 316 26.11 -1.22 10.68
C GLY A 316 25.67 0.04 11.42
N HIS A 317 26.49 1.08 11.35
CA HIS A 317 26.21 2.37 11.99
C HIS A 317 25.12 3.13 11.21
N LEU A 318 24.07 3.57 11.92
CA LEU A 318 23.04 4.44 11.36
C LEU A 318 23.29 5.88 11.82
N PRO A 319 23.43 6.85 10.89
CA PRO A 319 23.63 8.24 11.26
C PRO A 319 22.44 8.75 12.05
N LYS A 320 22.73 9.44 13.16
CA LYS A 320 21.71 10.11 13.98
C LYS A 320 21.44 11.48 13.36
N GLY A 321 20.18 11.82 13.13
CA GLY A 321 19.81 13.12 12.61
C GLY A 321 18.43 13.16 11.98
N LEU A 322 17.98 14.36 11.66
CA LEU A 322 16.81 14.58 10.82
C LEU A 322 17.18 14.34 9.35
N ASN A 323 16.19 13.91 8.56
CA ASN A 323 16.36 13.72 7.12
C ASN A 323 16.75 15.06 6.47
N PRO A 324 17.97 15.20 5.91
CA PRO A 324 18.37 16.44 5.24
C PRO A 324 17.57 16.62 3.94
N PRO A 325 17.31 17.86 3.51
CA PRO A 325 16.64 18.11 2.24
C PRO A 325 17.48 17.54 1.08
N SER A 326 16.87 16.65 0.29
CA SER A 326 17.54 15.94 -0.81
C SER A 326 17.46 16.67 -2.15
N SER A 327 17.12 17.96 -2.18
CA SER A 327 17.02 18.77 -3.41
C SER A 327 18.32 18.77 -4.21
N ASN A 328 19.47 18.82 -3.52
CA ASN A 328 20.80 18.78 -4.12
C ASN A 328 21.19 17.40 -4.66
N MET A 329 20.40 16.36 -4.38
CA MET A 329 20.63 14.99 -4.85
C MET A 329 19.78 14.64 -6.08
N LEU A 330 18.95 15.56 -6.58
CA LEU A 330 18.21 15.35 -7.81
C LEU A 330 19.14 15.51 -9.02
N TYR A 331 19.15 14.49 -9.87
CA TYR A 331 20.02 14.39 -11.03
C TYR A 331 19.21 14.60 -12.31
N PHE A 332 19.17 15.84 -12.79
CA PHE A 332 18.37 16.24 -13.96
C PHE A 332 19.15 16.28 -15.28
N GLY A 333 20.46 15.97 -15.28
CA GLY A 333 21.27 16.01 -16.50
C GLY A 333 22.24 14.84 -16.55
N GLY A 334 22.35 14.18 -17.72
CA GLY A 334 23.27 13.07 -17.96
C GLY A 334 22.63 11.88 -18.69
N PRO A 335 23.41 10.85 -19.05
CA PRO A 335 22.94 9.70 -19.85
C PRO A 335 21.94 8.83 -19.09
N HIS A 336 21.98 8.82 -17.76
CA HIS A 336 21.14 7.97 -16.91
C HIS A 336 19.77 8.59 -16.55
N LEU A 337 19.48 9.81 -17.01
CA LEU A 337 18.20 10.48 -16.71
C LEU A 337 17.00 9.72 -17.27
N ALA A 338 17.08 9.26 -18.52
CA ALA A 338 16.00 8.52 -19.18
C ALA A 338 15.68 7.22 -18.42
N LEU A 339 16.70 6.56 -17.87
CA LEU A 339 16.54 5.39 -17.02
C LEU A 339 15.84 5.73 -15.70
N ALA A 340 16.23 6.82 -15.04
CA ALA A 340 15.59 7.26 -13.80
C ALA A 340 14.11 7.59 -14.01
N ILE A 341 13.78 8.28 -15.12
CA ILE A 341 12.39 8.58 -15.49
C ILE A 341 11.61 7.29 -15.75
N LYS A 342 12.14 6.39 -16.58
CA LYS A 342 11.51 5.09 -16.89
C LYS A 342 11.26 4.27 -15.63
N THR A 343 12.26 4.19 -14.75
CA THR A 343 12.16 3.48 -13.48
C THR A 343 11.14 4.13 -12.55
N GLY A 344 11.11 5.45 -12.49
CA GLY A 344 10.14 6.21 -11.71
C GLY A 344 8.70 5.95 -12.15
N ILE A 345 8.43 5.99 -13.46
CA ILE A 345 7.09 5.72 -14.00
C ILE A 345 6.66 4.28 -13.69
N ILE A 346 7.52 3.29 -13.95
CA ILE A 346 7.19 1.87 -13.68
C ILE A 346 6.95 1.65 -12.18
N THR A 347 7.81 2.18 -11.33
CA THR A 347 7.67 2.08 -9.87
C THR A 347 6.41 2.79 -9.38
N GLY A 348 6.07 3.94 -9.97
CA GLY A 348 4.85 4.70 -9.68
C GLY A 348 3.58 3.92 -10.04
N ILE A 349 3.57 3.23 -11.20
CA ILE A 349 2.46 2.36 -11.61
C ILE A 349 2.32 1.17 -10.66
N LEU A 350 3.42 0.50 -10.32
CA LEU A 350 3.43 -0.65 -9.40
C LEU A 350 2.97 -0.28 -7.98
N SER A 351 3.26 0.94 -7.55
CA SER A 351 2.83 1.47 -6.25
C SER A 351 1.33 1.81 -6.20
N LEU A 352 0.65 1.90 -7.35
CA LEU A 352 -0.81 2.08 -7.40
C LEU A 352 -1.58 0.76 -7.32
N THR A 353 -0.94 -0.37 -7.61
CA THR A 353 -1.60 -1.68 -7.66
C THR A 353 -1.53 -2.45 -6.34
N VAL A 354 -0.74 -1.97 -5.38
CA VAL A 354 -0.47 -2.59 -4.07
C VAL A 354 -0.86 -1.61 -2.97
#